data_AF-F3LHQ5-F1
#
_entry.id   AF-F3LHQ5-F1
#
_cell.length_a   1.000
_cell.length_b   1.000
_cell.length_c   1.000
_cell.angle_alpha   90.00
_cell.angle_beta   90.00
_cell.angle_gamma   90.00
#
_symmetry.space_group_name_H-M   'P 1'
#
loop_
_entity.id
_entity.type
_entity.pdbx_description
1 polymer ?
#
loop_
_entity_poly.entity_id
_entity_poly.type
_entity_poly.pdbx_seq_one_letter_code
_entity_poly.pdbx_strand_id
1 'polypeptide(L)'
;MNKKTGTANFLLVLNQTQKTQEKLALKVLKADEFVQQERNQAKDLDEYLQEYQRKIREQHQCTVADLQRYRSFCGQLQHALIQQQEKVTLAESHLVTLRQSLMQQQHKISVLQKMIKQREQQLNAADEKKLQKTIDELSSRAYSSPSND
;
A
#
# COMPACT_ATOMS: atom_id res chain seq x y z
N MET A 1 -3.59 22.43 27.43
CA MET A 1 -3.98 21.25 26.62
C MET A 1 -3.74 20.00 27.44
N ASN A 2 -4.78 19.21 27.71
CA ASN A 2 -4.77 18.12 28.68
C ASN A 2 -3.82 16.99 28.20
N LYS A 3 -2.91 16.52 29.08
CA LYS A 3 -1.87 15.55 28.70
C LYS A 3 -2.44 14.24 28.12
N LYS A 4 -3.63 13.82 28.60
CA LYS A 4 -4.40 12.67 28.08
C LYS A 4 -5.01 12.91 26.69
N THR A 5 -5.36 14.14 26.34
CA THR A 5 -5.93 14.50 25.02
C THR A 5 -4.90 14.32 23.90
N GLY A 6 -3.61 14.56 24.18
CA GLY A 6 -2.55 14.35 23.19
C GLY A 6 -2.39 12.90 22.76
N THR A 7 -2.35 11.96 23.72
CA THR A 7 -2.27 10.52 23.44
C THR A 7 -3.52 10.01 22.72
N ALA A 8 -4.71 10.47 23.15
CA ALA A 8 -5.97 10.13 22.48
C ALA A 8 -6.00 10.58 21.01
N ASN A 9 -5.48 11.77 20.71
CA ASN A 9 -5.38 12.27 19.33
C ASN A 9 -4.44 11.42 18.47
N PHE A 10 -3.27 11.02 18.99
CA PHE A 10 -2.36 10.13 18.26
C PHE A 10 -2.97 8.75 18.00
N LEU A 11 -3.70 8.19 18.97
CA LEU A 11 -4.41 6.92 18.81
C LEU A 11 -5.51 7.01 17.74
N LEU A 12 -6.25 8.12 17.69
CA LEU A 12 -7.25 8.37 16.65
C LEU A 12 -6.61 8.41 15.25
N VAL A 13 -5.53 9.18 15.11
CA VAL A 13 -4.79 9.27 13.84
C VAL A 13 -4.21 7.92 13.44
N LEU A 14 -3.69 7.13 14.40
CA LEU A 14 -3.20 5.77 14.15
C LEU A 14 -4.31 4.89 13.60
N ASN A 15 -5.50 4.86 14.22
CA ASN A 15 -6.63 4.07 13.73
C ASN A 15 -7.05 4.44 12.31
N GLN A 16 -7.13 5.74 12.02
CA GLN A 16 -7.48 6.22 10.68
C GLN A 16 -6.39 5.86 9.64
N THR A 17 -5.13 5.90 10.05
CA THR A 17 -3.99 5.55 9.22
C THR A 17 -4.00 4.05 8.90
N GLN A 18 -4.30 3.19 9.88
CA GLN A 18 -4.46 1.73 9.69
C GLN A 18 -5.63 1.41 8.74
N LYS A 19 -6.80 2.01 8.92
CA LYS A 19 -7.94 1.84 7.99
C LYS A 19 -7.60 2.25 6.56
N THR A 20 -6.79 3.31 6.41
CA THR A 20 -6.33 3.75 5.10
C THR A 20 -5.33 2.77 4.49
N GLN A 21 -4.45 2.17 5.32
CA GLN A 21 -3.53 1.11 4.88
C GLN A 21 -4.30 -0.11 4.36
N GLU A 22 -5.34 -0.57 5.06
CA GLU A 22 -6.18 -1.69 4.62
C GLU A 22 -6.82 -1.40 3.25
N LYS A 23 -7.38 -0.20 3.08
CA LYS A 23 -7.93 0.25 1.80
C LYS A 23 -6.87 0.29 0.69
N LEU A 24 -5.66 0.76 0.98
CA LEU A 24 -4.56 0.78 0.02
C LEU A 24 -4.10 -0.64 -0.35
N ALA A 25 -4.03 -1.56 0.62
CA ALA A 25 -3.67 -2.95 0.37
C ALA A 25 -4.68 -3.63 -0.56
N LEU A 26 -5.98 -3.40 -0.35
CA LEU A 26 -7.02 -3.89 -1.27
C LEU A 26 -6.89 -3.29 -2.68
N LYS A 27 -6.54 -2.00 -2.80
CA LYS A 27 -6.29 -1.37 -4.10
C LYS A 27 -5.07 -1.97 -4.80
N VAL A 28 -3.98 -2.23 -4.07
CA VAL A 28 -2.79 -2.89 -4.60
C VAL A 28 -3.13 -4.29 -5.12
N LEU A 29 -3.90 -5.08 -4.35
CA LEU A 29 -4.32 -6.41 -4.78
C LEU A 29 -5.10 -6.36 -6.10
N LYS A 30 -6.12 -5.51 -6.17
CA LYS A 30 -6.92 -5.35 -7.40
C LYS A 30 -6.10 -4.85 -8.59
N ALA A 31 -5.17 -3.93 -8.36
CA ALA A 31 -4.30 -3.43 -9.41
C ALA A 31 -3.31 -4.50 -9.89
N ASP A 32 -2.83 -5.38 -8.98
CA ASP A 32 -1.97 -6.50 -9.33
C ASP A 32 -2.72 -7.52 -10.20
N GLU A 33 -3.93 -7.92 -9.78
CA GLU A 33 -4.83 -8.78 -10.56
C GLU A 33 -5.09 -8.20 -11.96
N PHE A 34 -5.37 -6.90 -12.05
CA PHE A 34 -5.57 -6.21 -13.31
C PHE A 34 -4.32 -6.25 -14.21
N VAL A 35 -3.13 -5.97 -13.66
CA VAL A 35 -1.87 -6.08 -14.40
C VAL A 35 -1.66 -7.49 -14.95
N GLN A 36 -1.94 -8.53 -14.15
CA GLN A 36 -1.81 -9.91 -14.62
C GLN A 36 -2.80 -10.23 -15.75
N GLN A 37 -4.05 -9.76 -15.65
CA GLN A 37 -5.04 -9.94 -16.71
C GLN A 37 -4.61 -9.26 -18.01
N GLU A 38 -4.16 -8.01 -17.96
CA GLU A 38 -3.72 -7.28 -19.16
C GLU A 38 -2.47 -7.92 -19.79
N ARG A 39 -1.54 -8.43 -18.97
CA ARG A 39 -0.36 -9.18 -19.43
C ARG A 39 -0.73 -10.48 -20.12
N ASN A 40 -1.67 -11.23 -19.55
CA ASN A 40 -2.16 -12.46 -20.16
C ASN A 40 -2.83 -12.16 -21.51
N GLN A 41 -3.66 -11.12 -21.60
CA GLN A 41 -4.25 -10.71 -22.88
C GLN A 41 -3.20 -10.30 -23.91
N ALA A 42 -2.16 -9.56 -23.52
CA ALA A 42 -1.06 -9.21 -24.42
C ALA A 42 -0.33 -10.46 -24.95
N LYS A 43 -0.08 -11.42 -24.06
CA LYS A 43 0.55 -12.70 -24.39
C LYS A 43 -0.34 -13.53 -25.33
N ASP A 44 -1.63 -13.64 -25.05
CA ASP A 44 -2.58 -14.39 -25.88
C ASP A 44 -2.66 -13.79 -27.30
N LEU A 45 -2.65 -12.45 -27.42
CA LEU A 45 -2.61 -11.77 -28.71
C LEU A 45 -1.32 -12.05 -29.49
N ASP A 46 -0.16 -12.04 -28.81
CA ASP A 46 1.13 -12.34 -29.44
C ASP A 46 1.22 -13.82 -29.88
N GLU A 47 0.81 -14.75 -29.02
CA GLU A 47 0.74 -16.18 -29.35
C GLU A 47 -0.19 -16.43 -30.55
N TYR A 48 -1.37 -15.81 -30.53
CA TYR A 48 -2.33 -15.91 -31.63
C TYR A 48 -1.76 -15.34 -32.95
N LEU A 49 -1.04 -14.22 -32.90
CA LEU A 49 -0.35 -13.67 -34.07
C LEU A 49 0.66 -14.67 -34.62
N GLN A 50 1.53 -15.22 -33.78
CA GLN A 50 2.56 -16.16 -34.19
C GLN A 50 1.98 -17.44 -34.80
N GLU A 51 0.94 -18.00 -34.17
CA GLU A 51 0.24 -19.18 -34.68
C GLU A 51 -0.43 -18.88 -36.02
N TYR A 52 -1.07 -17.73 -36.16
CA TYR A 52 -1.74 -17.34 -37.40
C TYR A 52 -0.74 -17.14 -38.54
N GLN A 53 0.41 -16.51 -38.27
CA GLN A 53 1.50 -16.38 -39.25
C GLN A 53 2.09 -17.73 -39.65
N ARG A 54 2.21 -18.68 -38.71
CA ARG A 54 2.68 -20.04 -38.99
C ARG A 54 1.70 -20.78 -39.91
N LYS A 55 0.39 -20.76 -39.60
CA LYS A 55 -0.65 -21.40 -40.42
C LYS A 55 -0.62 -20.93 -41.87
N ILE A 56 -0.45 -19.62 -42.09
CA ILE A 56 -0.37 -19.04 -43.44
C ILE A 56 0.90 -19.50 -44.17
N ARG A 57 2.04 -19.59 -43.49
CA ARG A 57 3.30 -20.11 -44.09
C ARG A 57 3.19 -21.58 -44.48
N GLU A 58 2.48 -22.38 -43.70
CA GLU A 58 2.25 -23.81 -43.96
C GLU A 58 1.17 -24.05 -45.04
N GLN A 59 0.38 -23.03 -45.38
CA GLN A 59 -0.67 -23.14 -46.37
C GLN A 59 -0.10 -22.99 -47.80
N HIS A 60 -0.04 -24.09 -48.53
CA HIS A 60 0.61 -24.17 -49.85
C HIS A 60 -0.26 -23.61 -51.00
N GLN A 61 -1.56 -23.39 -50.78
CA GLN A 61 -2.48 -22.81 -51.76
C GLN A 61 -3.13 -21.56 -51.17
N CYS A 62 -2.54 -20.39 -51.44
CA CYS A 62 -3.09 -19.09 -51.06
C CYS A 62 -3.29 -18.24 -52.30
N THR A 63 -4.49 -17.68 -52.48
CA THR A 63 -4.73 -16.70 -53.55
C THR A 63 -4.16 -15.34 -53.17
N VAL A 64 -4.00 -14.45 -54.15
CA VAL A 64 -3.57 -13.06 -53.92
C VAL A 64 -4.56 -12.32 -52.98
N ALA A 65 -5.86 -12.63 -53.07
CA ALA A 65 -6.88 -12.07 -52.20
C ALA A 65 -6.73 -12.54 -50.73
N ASP A 66 -6.37 -13.81 -50.52
CA ASP A 66 -6.11 -14.36 -49.18
C ASP A 66 -4.89 -13.70 -48.53
N LEU A 67 -3.83 -13.48 -49.32
CA LEU A 67 -2.62 -12.77 -48.87
C LEU A 67 -2.91 -11.31 -48.48
N GLN A 68 -3.80 -10.61 -49.20
CA GLN A 68 -4.21 -9.26 -48.83
C GLN A 68 -5.00 -9.24 -47.54
N ARG A 69 -6.00 -10.12 -47.38
CA ARG A 69 -6.77 -10.25 -46.13
C ARG A 69 -5.88 -10.56 -44.93
N TYR A 70 -4.91 -11.45 -45.13
CA TYR A 70 -3.89 -11.77 -44.13
C TYR A 70 -3.09 -10.55 -43.70
N ARG A 71 -2.54 -9.79 -44.65
CA ARG A 71 -1.75 -8.58 -44.34
C ARG A 71 -2.58 -7.57 -43.57
N SER A 72 -3.83 -7.33 -43.97
CA SER A 72 -4.73 -6.42 -43.26
C SER A 72 -5.02 -6.88 -41.84
N PHE A 73 -5.32 -8.17 -41.65
CA PHE A 73 -5.60 -8.72 -40.32
C PHE A 73 -4.39 -8.70 -39.40
N CYS A 74 -3.21 -9.09 -39.90
CA CYS A 74 -1.95 -8.99 -39.15
C CYS A 74 -1.65 -7.55 -38.74
N GLY A 75 -1.89 -6.57 -39.61
CA GLY A 75 -1.73 -5.15 -39.27
C GLY A 75 -2.68 -4.70 -38.17
N GLN A 76 -3.95 -5.11 -38.22
CA GLN A 76 -4.93 -4.81 -37.16
C GLN A 76 -4.52 -5.45 -35.82
N LEU A 77 -4.06 -6.70 -35.85
CA LEU A 77 -3.70 -7.44 -34.65
C LEU A 77 -2.40 -6.92 -34.02
N GLN A 78 -1.42 -6.52 -34.84
CA GLN A 78 -0.24 -5.80 -34.36
C GLN A 78 -0.61 -4.46 -33.72
N HIS A 79 -1.54 -3.71 -34.31
CA HIS A 79 -2.02 -2.47 -33.72
C HIS A 79 -2.71 -2.71 -32.38
N ALA A 80 -3.56 -3.74 -32.28
CA ALA A 80 -4.20 -4.14 -31.03
C ALA A 80 -3.18 -4.57 -29.97
N LEU A 81 -2.13 -5.31 -30.35
CA LEU A 81 -1.05 -5.72 -29.46
C LEU A 81 -0.27 -4.51 -28.91
N ILE A 82 0.03 -3.51 -29.74
CA ILE A 82 0.67 -2.27 -29.30
C ILE A 82 -0.19 -1.55 -28.27
N GLN A 83 -1.49 -1.37 -28.55
CA GLN A 83 -2.42 -0.75 -27.60
C GLN A 83 -2.52 -1.55 -26.29
N GLN A 84 -2.52 -2.88 -26.37
CA GLN A 84 -2.57 -3.73 -25.19
C GLN A 84 -1.29 -3.61 -24.36
N GLN A 85 -0.13 -3.53 -25.00
CA GLN A 85 1.15 -3.33 -24.31
C GLN A 85 1.24 -1.96 -23.63
N GLU A 86 0.67 -0.92 -24.24
CA GLU A 86 0.55 0.41 -23.62
C GLU A 86 -0.34 0.34 -22.36
N LYS A 87 -1.48 -0.36 -22.41
CA LYS A 87 -2.33 -0.58 -21.23
C LYS A 87 -1.61 -1.31 -20.12
N VAL A 88 -0.86 -2.37 -20.44
CA VAL A 88 -0.03 -3.09 -19.47
C VAL A 88 0.96 -2.14 -18.80
N THR A 89 1.65 -1.32 -19.59
CA THR A 89 2.63 -0.35 -19.08
C THR A 89 1.99 0.67 -18.14
N LEU A 90 0.83 1.20 -18.51
CA LEU A 90 0.06 2.13 -17.66
C LEU A 90 -0.40 1.46 -16.37
N ALA A 91 -0.94 0.24 -16.45
CA ALA A 91 -1.39 -0.53 -15.30
C ALA A 91 -0.24 -0.83 -14.33
N GLU A 92 0.94 -1.20 -14.85
CA GLU A 92 2.15 -1.43 -14.07
C GLU A 92 2.62 -0.16 -13.35
N SER A 93 2.64 0.98 -14.06
CA SER A 93 3.01 2.27 -13.46
C SER A 93 2.07 2.66 -12.32
N HIS A 94 0.77 2.38 -12.47
CA HIS A 94 -0.23 2.61 -11.45
C HIS A 94 -0.02 1.71 -10.23
N LEU A 95 0.25 0.42 -10.46
CA LEU A 95 0.56 -0.54 -9.41
C LEU A 95 1.80 -0.14 -8.60
N VAL A 96 2.86 0.33 -9.26
CA VAL A 96 4.07 0.85 -8.59
C VAL A 96 3.71 2.03 -7.69
N THR A 97 2.90 2.97 -8.17
CA THR A 97 2.48 4.15 -7.41
C THR A 97 1.65 3.76 -6.18
N LEU A 98 0.75 2.78 -6.31
CA LEU A 98 -0.04 2.26 -5.19
C LEU A 98 0.83 1.54 -4.15
N ARG A 99 1.81 0.74 -4.60
CA ARG A 99 2.77 0.07 -3.70
C ARG A 99 3.60 1.08 -2.92
N GLN A 100 4.10 2.13 -3.57
CA GLN A 100 4.81 3.23 -2.89
C GLN A 100 3.93 3.92 -1.84
N SER A 101 2.67 4.20 -2.19
CA SER A 101 1.70 4.81 -1.26
C SER A 101 1.44 3.91 -0.04
N LEU A 102 1.34 2.59 -0.25
CA LEU A 102 1.18 1.62 0.83
C LEU A 102 2.41 1.60 1.76
N MET A 103 3.62 1.62 1.20
CA MET A 103 4.86 1.66 1.98
C MET A 103 4.97 2.95 2.82
N GLN A 104 4.65 4.10 2.24
CA GLN A 104 4.62 5.38 2.97
C GLN A 104 3.63 5.34 4.13
N GLN A 105 2.46 4.74 3.91
CA GLN A 105 1.44 4.59 4.95
C GLN A 105 1.90 3.66 6.09
N GLN A 106 2.54 2.54 5.76
CA GLN A 106 3.15 1.63 6.75
C GLN A 106 4.23 2.34 7.58
N HIS A 107 5.08 3.14 6.91
CA HIS A 107 6.08 3.95 7.60
C HIS A 107 5.44 4.93 8.59
N LYS A 108 4.39 5.66 8.16
CA LYS A 108 3.63 6.57 9.03
C LYS A 108 3.05 5.87 10.26
N ILE A 109 2.52 4.65 10.10
CA ILE A 109 2.01 3.84 11.23
C ILE A 109 3.12 3.53 12.23
N SER A 110 4.27 3.08 11.75
CA SER A 110 5.43 2.76 12.60
C SER A 110 5.90 3.99 13.39
N VAL A 111 5.98 5.16 12.74
CA VAL A 111 6.33 6.42 13.41
C VAL A 111 5.30 6.79 14.47
N LEU A 112 4.01 6.73 14.17
CA LEU A 112 2.94 7.04 15.12
C LEU A 112 2.98 6.12 16.34
N GLN A 113 3.17 4.81 16.14
CA GLN A 113 3.31 3.84 17.24
C GLN A 113 4.49 4.19 18.14
N LYS A 114 5.64 4.57 17.56
CA LYS A 114 6.81 5.01 18.33
C LYS A 114 6.51 6.27 19.15
N MET A 115 5.84 7.26 18.56
CA MET A 115 5.47 8.50 19.25
C MET A 115 4.49 8.26 20.40
N ILE A 116 3.50 7.38 20.21
CA ILE A 116 2.55 6.99 21.26
C ILE A 116 3.30 6.36 22.43
N LYS A 117 4.15 5.37 22.16
CA LYS A 117 4.93 4.69 23.20
C LYS A 117 5.83 5.66 23.98
N GLN A 118 6.53 6.55 23.28
CA GLN A 118 7.35 7.59 23.93
C GLN A 118 6.50 8.51 24.80
N ARG A 119 5.29 8.85 24.34
CA ARG A 119 4.38 9.70 25.10
C ARG A 119 3.88 9.03 26.37
N GLU A 120 3.50 7.76 26.28
CA GLU A 120 3.08 6.96 27.44
C GLU A 120 4.18 6.86 28.49
N GLN A 121 5.42 6.61 28.07
CA GLN A 121 6.59 6.60 28.96
C GLN A 121 6.78 7.94 29.69
N GLN A 122 6.63 9.06 28.97
CA GLN A 122 6.72 10.39 29.58
C GLN A 122 5.60 10.67 30.60
N LEU A 123 4.39 10.15 30.35
CA LEU A 123 3.27 10.30 31.29
C LEU A 123 3.50 9.48 32.55
N ASN A 124 3.91 8.22 32.39
CA ASN A 124 4.19 7.33 33.52
C ASN A 124 5.30 7.89 34.41
N ALA A 125 6.42 8.33 33.82
CA ALA A 125 7.52 8.95 34.58
C ALA A 125 7.09 10.24 35.30
N ALA A 126 6.20 11.03 34.70
CA ALA A 126 5.68 12.24 35.32
C ALA A 126 4.73 11.92 36.49
N ASP A 127 3.96 10.85 36.41
CA ASP A 127 3.06 10.42 37.48
C ASP A 127 3.81 9.72 38.62
N GLU A 128 4.84 8.93 38.32
CA GLU A 128 5.77 8.37 39.31
C GLU A 128 6.48 9.48 40.10
N LYS A 129 6.98 10.51 39.42
CA LYS A 129 7.61 11.67 40.08
C LYS A 129 6.66 12.43 41.01
N LYS A 130 5.38 12.55 40.63
CA LYS A 130 4.36 13.17 41.50
C LYS A 130 4.09 12.29 42.72
N LEU A 131 3.92 10.98 42.51
CA LEU A 131 3.66 10.03 43.57
C LEU A 131 4.80 10.03 44.60
N GLN A 132 6.05 9.99 44.15
CA GLN A 132 7.23 10.09 45.00
C GLN A 132 7.19 11.37 45.84
N LYS A 133 6.94 12.54 45.22
CA LYS A 133 6.84 13.82 45.93
C LYS A 133 5.76 13.80 47.02
N THR A 134 4.60 13.23 46.72
CA THR A 134 3.50 13.10 47.70
C THR A 134 3.88 12.16 48.87
N ILE A 135 4.59 11.06 48.59
CA ILE A 135 5.09 10.15 49.63
C ILE A 135 6.11 10.87 50.53
N ASP A 136 7.04 11.62 49.94
CA ASP A 136 8.06 12.38 50.68
C ASP A 136 7.41 13.47 51.56
N GLU A 137 6.38 14.17 51.05
CA GLU A 137 5.61 15.18 51.80
C GLU A 137 4.81 14.57 52.97
N LEU A 138 4.21 13.39 52.79
CA LEU A 138 3.49 12.69 53.85
C LEU A 138 4.44 12.17 54.93
N SER A 139 5.58 11.60 54.51
CA SER A 139 6.60 11.08 55.41
C SER A 139 7.20 12.22 56.25
N SER A 140 7.58 13.33 55.62
CA SER A 140 8.10 14.51 56.33
C SER A 140 7.07 15.09 57.31
N ARG A 141 5.77 15.15 56.98
CA ARG A 141 4.72 15.56 57.92
C ARG A 141 4.55 14.60 59.11
N ALA A 142 4.61 13.30 58.87
CA ALA A 142 4.52 12.30 59.93
C ALA A 142 5.73 12.35 60.88
N TYR A 143 6.93 12.59 60.36
CA TYR A 143 8.15 12.75 61.15
C TYR A 143 8.29 14.12 61.84
N SER A 144 7.63 15.16 61.34
CA SER A 144 7.70 16.52 61.90
C SER A 144 6.56 16.88 62.85
N SER A 145 5.54 16.02 63.01
CA SER A 145 4.65 16.10 64.17
C SER A 145 5.40 15.50 65.38
N PRO A 146 5.77 16.31 66.39
CA PRO A 146 6.37 15.78 67.60
C PRO A 146 5.34 14.87 68.28
N SER A 147 5.77 13.69 68.70
CA SER A 147 5.07 12.90 69.71
C SER A 147 4.91 13.80 70.94
N ASN A 148 3.72 14.37 71.11
CA ASN A 148 3.38 15.10 72.32
C ASN A 148 2.82 14.06 73.29
N ASP A 149 3.68 13.66 74.23
CA ASP A 149 3.49 12.80 75.43
C ASP A 149 2.77 11.44 75.27
#